data_AF-A0A3L7T3U7-F1
#
_entry.id   AF-A0A3L7T3U7-F1
#
_cell.length_a   1.000
_cell.length_b   1.000
_cell.length_c   1.000
_cell.angle_alpha   90.00
_cell.angle_beta   90.00
_cell.angle_gamma   90.00
#
_symmetry.space_group_name_H-M   'P 1'
#
loop_
_entity.id
_entity.type
_entity.pdbx_description
1 polymer ?
#
loop_
_entity_poly.entity_id
_entity_poly.type
_entity_poly.pdbx_seq_one_letter_code
_entity_poly.pdbx_strand_id
1 'polypeptide(L)'
;MNFIEWTTDLRDRLDESIADAWANKRREIGLVLAGMSVAGLLGFGVYWWMEIRFRSPPSIFDAPVDDVLGYFALDDFSKLPIDERIRFLLGLSDRFRGMGQAESATMAAFLAGLSGPAREQATQNARVLAKDILVQGAENYFKTTEKDRGKYIDDWMVKWMRTGERIATGKEGDKPDDQRLADVNGRGARERERAGSRSANEMPSLTDDGAIRFLGFWESDVEQASTPKEQGQIVRFLGDVRKHFGGG
;
A
#
# COMPACT_ATOMS: atom_id res chain seq x y z
N MET A 1 4.49 3.31 -85.75
CA MET A 1 4.67 2.82 -84.37
C MET A 1 3.43 2.03 -84.02
N ASN A 2 3.58 0.74 -83.71
CA ASN A 2 2.47 -0.21 -83.66
C ASN A 2 1.80 -0.18 -82.27
N PHE A 3 0.48 -0.36 -82.18
CA PHE A 3 -0.27 -0.27 -80.91
C PHE A 3 0.27 -1.25 -79.84
N ILE A 4 0.76 -2.41 -80.29
CA ILE A 4 1.38 -3.42 -79.43
C ILE A 4 2.68 -2.91 -78.80
N GLU A 5 3.54 -2.23 -79.57
CA GLU A 5 4.80 -1.64 -79.07
C GLU A 5 4.54 -0.52 -78.04
N TRP A 6 3.48 0.27 -78.26
CA TRP A 6 3.09 1.32 -77.31
C TRP A 6 2.61 0.74 -75.97
N THR A 7 1.84 -0.36 -76.00
CA THR A 7 1.38 -1.00 -74.76
C THR A 7 2.49 -1.71 -73.99
N THR A 8 3.48 -2.28 -74.67
CA THR A 8 4.62 -2.93 -74.02
C THR A 8 5.57 -1.89 -73.42
N ASP A 9 5.89 -0.81 -74.14
CA ASP A 9 6.74 0.28 -73.61
C ASP A 9 6.10 0.96 -72.39
N LEU A 10 4.78 1.14 -72.39
CA LEU A 10 4.06 1.73 -71.25
C LEU A 10 4.05 0.82 -70.03
N ARG A 11 3.95 -0.51 -70.25
CA ARG A 11 4.04 -1.51 -69.18
C ARG A 11 5.46 -1.58 -68.62
N ASP A 12 6.47 -1.64 -69.48
CA ASP A 12 7.86 -1.78 -69.07
C ASP A 12 8.31 -0.54 -68.27
N ARG A 13 7.90 0.67 -68.68
CA ARG A 13 8.15 1.91 -67.91
C ARG A 13 7.42 1.94 -66.57
N LEU A 14 6.21 1.38 -66.48
CA LEU A 14 5.48 1.28 -65.22
C LEU A 14 6.15 0.29 -64.28
N ASP A 15 6.50 -0.90 -64.77
CA ASP A 15 7.19 -1.93 -63.99
C ASP A 15 8.56 -1.43 -63.51
N GLU A 16 9.31 -0.69 -64.34
CA GLU A 16 10.59 -0.09 -63.98
C GLU A 16 10.42 1.04 -62.93
N SER A 17 9.41 1.90 -63.09
CA SER A 17 9.11 2.96 -62.10
C SER A 17 8.64 2.42 -60.75
N ILE A 18 7.88 1.31 -60.76
CA ILE A 18 7.42 0.64 -59.54
C ILE A 18 8.60 -0.08 -58.88
N ALA A 19 9.44 -0.77 -59.67
CA ALA A 19 10.63 -1.45 -59.16
C ALA A 19 11.61 -0.48 -58.50
N ASP A 20 11.86 0.69 -59.10
CA ASP A 20 12.74 1.72 -58.54
C ASP A 20 12.13 2.39 -57.29
N ALA A 21 10.83 2.67 -57.31
CA ALA A 21 10.13 3.20 -56.14
C ALA A 21 10.14 2.19 -54.97
N TRP A 22 10.01 0.90 -55.26
CA TRP A 22 10.05 -0.17 -54.27
C TRP A 22 11.48 -0.39 -53.75
N ALA A 23 12.50 -0.37 -54.61
CA ALA A 23 13.90 -0.51 -54.22
C ALA A 23 14.35 0.62 -53.27
N ASN A 24 13.95 1.87 -53.55
CA ASN A 24 14.27 3.01 -52.69
C ASN A 24 13.47 3.00 -51.38
N LYS A 25 12.17 2.67 -51.40
CA LYS A 25 11.34 2.67 -50.19
C LYS A 25 11.48 1.41 -49.33
N ARG A 26 11.95 0.28 -49.87
CA ARG A 26 12.14 -0.98 -49.10
C ARG A 26 13.11 -0.80 -47.94
N ARG A 27 14.13 0.05 -48.10
CA ARG A 27 15.10 0.33 -47.04
C ARG A 27 14.49 1.18 -45.92
N GLU A 28 13.70 2.19 -46.27
CA GLU A 28 12.96 3.01 -45.30
C GLU A 28 11.86 2.22 -44.58
N ILE A 29 11.05 1.46 -45.32
CA ILE A 29 10.02 0.57 -44.76
C ILE A 29 10.66 -0.49 -43.85
N GLY A 30 11.79 -1.07 -44.27
CA GLY A 30 12.54 -2.02 -43.47
C GLY A 30 13.05 -1.42 -42.15
N LEU A 31 13.53 -0.17 -42.18
CA LEU A 31 13.96 0.55 -40.98
C LEU A 31 12.80 0.91 -40.04
N VAL A 32 11.66 1.34 -40.59
CA VAL A 32 10.45 1.62 -39.79
C VAL A 32 9.92 0.35 -39.14
N LEU A 33 9.80 -0.75 -39.89
CA LEU A 33 9.34 -2.03 -39.37
C LEU A 33 10.31 -2.61 -38.33
N ALA A 34 11.63 -2.49 -38.56
CA ALA A 34 12.64 -2.86 -37.57
C ALA A 34 12.52 -2.01 -36.29
N GLY A 35 12.36 -0.68 -36.42
CA GLY A 35 12.17 0.22 -35.29
C GLY A 35 10.91 -0.10 -34.48
N MET A 36 9.78 -0.35 -35.15
CA MET A 36 8.54 -0.78 -34.51
C MET A 36 8.68 -2.13 -33.82
N SER A 37 9.43 -3.07 -34.41
CA SER A 37 9.64 -4.40 -33.82
C SER A 37 10.49 -4.32 -32.56
N VAL A 38 11.56 -3.50 -32.58
CA VAL A 38 12.38 -3.24 -31.39
C VAL A 38 11.57 -2.55 -30.30
N ALA A 39 10.78 -1.53 -30.65
CA ALA A 39 9.89 -0.86 -29.71
C ALA A 39 8.84 -1.82 -29.11
N GLY A 40 8.27 -2.71 -29.93
CA GLY A 40 7.33 -3.74 -29.48
C GLY A 40 7.97 -4.74 -28.53
N LEU A 41 9.19 -5.20 -28.82
CA LEU A 41 9.93 -6.11 -27.94
C LEU A 41 10.33 -5.45 -26.62
N LEU A 42 10.74 -4.18 -26.64
CA LEU A 42 11.04 -3.43 -25.43
C LEU A 42 9.78 -3.17 -24.59
N GLY A 43 8.68 -2.77 -25.23
CA GLY A 43 7.39 -2.59 -24.56
C GLY A 43 6.88 -3.89 -23.94
N PHE A 44 6.96 -5.00 -24.68
CA PHE A 44 6.61 -6.33 -24.16
C PHE A 44 7.54 -6.77 -23.03
N GLY A 45 8.84 -6.53 -23.15
CA GLY A 45 9.82 -6.83 -22.10
C GLY A 45 9.54 -6.06 -20.82
N VAL A 46 9.23 -4.76 -20.91
CA VAL A 46 8.85 -3.93 -19.76
C VAL A 46 7.52 -4.40 -19.16
N TYR A 47 6.51 -4.67 -19.99
CA TYR A 47 5.23 -5.21 -19.53
C TYR A 47 5.41 -6.54 -18.80
N TRP A 48 6.12 -7.49 -19.40
CA TRP A 48 6.38 -8.81 -18.83
C TRP A 48 7.21 -8.75 -17.55
N TRP A 49 8.20 -7.86 -17.51
CA TRP A 49 8.99 -7.59 -16.31
C TRP A 49 8.13 -7.05 -15.16
N MET A 50 7.21 -6.11 -15.45
CA MET A 50 6.29 -5.58 -14.46
C MET A 50 5.30 -6.67 -13.97
N GLU A 51 4.72 -7.44 -14.89
CA GLU A 51 3.74 -8.49 -14.56
C GLU A 51 4.32 -9.62 -13.70
N ILE A 52 5.58 -10.01 -13.94
CA ILE A 52 6.25 -11.04 -13.13
C ILE A 52 6.65 -10.51 -11.75
N ARG A 53 7.00 -9.21 -11.64
CA ARG A 53 7.58 -8.63 -10.40
C ARG A 53 6.59 -7.92 -9.51
N PHE A 54 5.40 -7.61 -10.00
CA PHE A 54 4.34 -6.93 -9.29
C PHE A 54 3.01 -7.63 -9.53
N ARG A 55 2.56 -8.40 -8.54
CA ARG A 55 1.16 -8.83 -8.52
C ARG A 55 0.29 -7.66 -8.09
N SER A 56 -0.72 -7.36 -8.90
CA SER A 56 -1.77 -6.41 -8.50
C SER A 56 -2.53 -6.97 -7.29
N PRO A 57 -2.96 -6.12 -6.34
CA PRO A 57 -3.77 -6.57 -5.22
C PRO A 57 -5.04 -7.25 -5.76
N PRO A 58 -5.39 -8.46 -5.27
CA PRO A 58 -6.59 -9.15 -5.70
C PRO A 58 -7.83 -8.34 -5.31
N SER A 59 -8.92 -8.50 -6.08
CA SER A 59 -10.21 -7.92 -5.67
C SER A 59 -10.60 -8.50 -4.31
N ILE A 60 -10.76 -7.63 -3.32
CA ILE A 60 -11.06 -8.05 -1.96
C ILE A 60 -12.38 -8.82 -1.91
N PHE A 61 -13.39 -8.44 -2.68
CA PHE A 61 -14.71 -9.07 -2.59
C PHE A 61 -14.92 -10.19 -3.61
N ASP A 62 -14.23 -10.12 -4.75
CA ASP A 62 -14.47 -11.04 -5.86
C ASP A 62 -13.45 -12.19 -5.92
N ALA A 63 -12.26 -12.02 -5.35
CA ALA A 63 -11.23 -13.07 -5.36
C ALA A 63 -11.44 -14.11 -4.25
N PRO A 64 -10.90 -15.34 -4.43
CA PRO A 64 -10.79 -16.31 -3.35
C PRO A 64 -10.13 -15.73 -2.10
N VAL A 65 -10.60 -16.13 -0.91
CA VAL A 65 -10.11 -15.64 0.39
C VAL A 65 -8.61 -15.87 0.57
N ASP A 66 -8.15 -17.03 0.12
CA ASP A 66 -6.76 -17.49 0.18
C ASP A 66 -5.84 -16.64 -0.71
N ASP A 67 -6.34 -16.17 -1.85
CA ASP A 67 -5.60 -15.21 -2.68
C ASP A 67 -5.44 -13.85 -1.99
N VAL A 68 -6.48 -13.37 -1.29
CA VAL A 68 -6.43 -12.08 -0.58
C VAL A 68 -5.52 -12.12 0.64
N LEU A 69 -5.62 -13.17 1.46
CA LEU A 69 -4.73 -13.37 2.60
C LEU A 69 -3.30 -13.72 2.15
N GLY A 70 -3.18 -14.49 1.07
CA GLY A 70 -1.90 -14.79 0.42
C GLY A 70 -1.20 -13.53 -0.05
N TYR A 71 -1.93 -12.58 -0.65
CA TYR A 71 -1.38 -11.30 -1.07
C TYR A 71 -0.80 -10.47 0.08
N PHE A 72 -1.46 -10.47 1.24
CA PHE A 72 -0.92 -9.83 2.44
C PHE A 72 0.40 -10.46 2.90
N ALA A 73 0.61 -11.74 2.59
CA ALA A 73 1.86 -12.46 2.85
C ALA A 73 2.87 -12.38 1.68
N LEU A 74 2.63 -11.59 0.63
CA LEU A 74 3.60 -11.37 -0.45
C LEU A 74 4.48 -10.14 -0.19
N ASP A 75 5.70 -10.14 -0.73
CA ASP A 75 6.58 -8.95 -0.71
C ASP A 75 5.95 -7.77 -1.47
N ASP A 76 5.10 -8.05 -2.45
CA ASP A 76 4.45 -7.02 -3.28
C ASP A 76 3.52 -6.11 -2.48
N PHE A 77 2.90 -6.63 -1.41
CA PHE A 77 2.10 -5.80 -0.50
C PHE A 77 2.93 -4.64 0.06
N SER A 78 4.18 -4.91 0.48
CA SER A 78 5.07 -3.89 1.07
C SER A 78 5.48 -2.80 0.08
N LYS A 79 5.41 -3.08 -1.23
CA LYS A 79 5.76 -2.15 -2.31
C LYS A 79 4.62 -1.18 -2.64
N LEU A 80 3.40 -1.46 -2.20
CA LEU A 80 2.26 -0.56 -2.41
C LEU A 80 2.43 0.76 -1.64
N PRO A 81 1.92 1.88 -2.17
CA PRO A 81 1.77 3.12 -1.41
C PRO A 81 1.07 2.88 -0.07
N ILE A 82 1.48 3.62 0.97
CA ILE A 82 0.95 3.44 2.34
C ILE A 82 -0.59 3.50 2.35
N ASP A 83 -1.19 4.47 1.66
CA ASP A 83 -2.65 4.62 1.60
C ASP A 83 -3.33 3.41 0.92
N GLU A 84 -2.69 2.80 -0.07
CA GLU A 84 -3.21 1.60 -0.74
C GLU A 84 -3.13 0.37 0.16
N ARG A 85 -2.03 0.21 0.92
CA ARG A 85 -1.90 -0.83 1.94
C ARG A 85 -2.98 -0.72 3.02
N ILE A 86 -3.25 0.50 3.49
CA ILE A 86 -4.30 0.76 4.48
C ILE A 86 -5.68 0.42 3.89
N ARG A 87 -5.99 0.89 2.67
CA ARG A 87 -7.25 0.57 1.99
C ARG A 87 -7.44 -0.94 1.82
N PHE A 88 -6.37 -1.65 1.48
CA PHE A 88 -6.40 -3.10 1.35
C PHE A 88 -6.79 -3.79 2.66
N LEU A 89 -6.14 -3.42 3.78
CA LEU A 89 -6.45 -3.97 5.09
C LEU A 89 -7.87 -3.61 5.57
N LEU A 90 -8.34 -2.40 5.29
CA LEU A 90 -9.71 -1.98 5.61
C LEU A 90 -10.73 -2.82 4.85
N GLY A 91 -10.57 -2.97 3.54
CA GLY A 91 -11.47 -3.81 2.74
C GLY A 91 -11.43 -5.27 3.21
N LEU A 92 -10.26 -5.80 3.57
CA LEU A 92 -10.13 -7.14 4.11
C LEU A 92 -10.96 -7.27 5.39
N SER A 93 -10.86 -6.29 6.32
CA SER A 93 -11.67 -6.27 7.54
C SER A 93 -13.18 -6.23 7.26
N ASP A 94 -13.59 -5.49 6.23
CA ASP A 94 -15.00 -5.37 5.83
C ASP A 94 -15.52 -6.69 5.27
N ARG A 95 -14.72 -7.40 4.46
CA ARG A 95 -15.02 -8.76 4.01
C ARG A 95 -15.16 -9.72 5.19
N PHE A 96 -14.22 -9.70 6.13
CA PHE A 96 -14.28 -10.55 7.32
C PHE A 96 -15.57 -10.38 8.11
N ARG A 97 -16.02 -9.13 8.26
CA ARG A 97 -17.24 -8.80 8.99
C ARG A 97 -18.52 -9.19 8.24
N GLY A 98 -18.48 -9.18 6.91
CA GLY A 98 -19.59 -9.55 6.04
C GLY A 98 -19.84 -11.06 5.91
N MET A 99 -18.92 -11.91 6.39
CA MET A 99 -19.04 -13.37 6.29
C MET A 99 -20.01 -13.97 7.31
N GLY A 100 -20.74 -15.00 6.90
CA GLY A 100 -21.59 -15.79 7.80
C GLY A 100 -20.81 -16.70 8.76
N GLN A 101 -21.49 -17.31 9.74
CA GLN A 101 -20.84 -18.21 10.71
C GLN A 101 -20.15 -19.43 10.07
N ALA A 102 -20.73 -20.00 9.01
CA ALA A 102 -20.16 -21.15 8.30
C ALA A 102 -18.86 -20.79 7.56
N GLU A 103 -18.85 -19.66 6.86
CA GLU A 103 -17.68 -19.12 6.15
C GLU A 103 -16.57 -18.71 7.12
N SER A 104 -16.95 -18.15 8.28
CA SER A 104 -16.02 -17.82 9.36
C SER A 104 -15.27 -19.03 9.92
N ALA A 105 -15.92 -20.20 10.00
CA ALA A 105 -15.28 -21.44 10.46
C ALA A 105 -14.28 -21.98 9.43
N THR A 106 -14.63 -21.98 8.15
CA THR A 106 -13.73 -22.36 7.05
C THR A 106 -12.52 -21.44 6.99
N MET A 107 -12.73 -20.14 7.20
CA MET A 107 -11.68 -19.15 7.29
C MET A 107 -10.76 -19.36 8.50
N ALA A 108 -11.32 -19.62 9.69
CA ALA A 108 -10.52 -19.91 10.88
C ALA A 108 -9.65 -21.17 10.68
N ALA A 109 -10.19 -22.19 10.02
CA ALA A 109 -9.44 -23.39 9.63
C ALA A 109 -8.33 -23.07 8.61
N PHE A 110 -8.60 -22.21 7.63
CA PHE A 110 -7.58 -21.72 6.68
C PHE A 110 -6.48 -20.91 7.36
N LEU A 111 -6.83 -19.98 8.26
CA LEU A 111 -5.88 -19.20 9.06
C LEU A 111 -5.04 -20.08 9.98
N ALA A 112 -5.63 -21.14 10.54
CA ALA A 112 -4.90 -22.16 11.26
C ALA A 112 -3.92 -22.93 10.33
N GLY A 113 -4.30 -23.12 9.06
CA GLY A 113 -3.48 -23.71 8.00
C GLY A 113 -2.39 -22.79 7.42
N LEU A 114 -2.56 -21.46 7.50
CA LEU A 114 -1.53 -20.46 7.15
C LEU A 114 -0.35 -20.41 8.15
N SER A 115 -0.35 -21.30 9.15
CA SER A 115 0.72 -21.42 10.14
C SER A 115 2.07 -21.73 9.46
N GLY A 116 3.13 -20.99 9.83
CA GLY A 116 4.47 -21.11 9.25
C GLY A 116 4.96 -19.81 8.56
N PRO A 117 5.78 -19.90 7.49
CA PRO A 117 6.42 -18.74 6.85
C PRO A 117 5.45 -17.67 6.34
N ALA A 118 4.25 -18.06 5.89
CA ALA A 118 3.24 -17.11 5.41
C ALA A 118 2.69 -16.21 6.53
N ARG A 119 2.46 -16.77 7.73
CA ARG A 119 2.07 -16.00 8.92
C ARG A 119 3.19 -15.05 9.36
N GLU A 120 4.43 -15.53 9.33
CA GLU A 120 5.59 -14.70 9.67
C GLU A 120 5.74 -13.53 8.70
N GLN A 121 5.61 -13.79 7.40
CA GLN A 121 5.68 -12.75 6.37
C GLN A 121 4.54 -11.73 6.47
N ALA A 122 3.30 -12.20 6.71
CA ALA A 122 2.16 -11.32 6.97
C ALA A 122 2.40 -10.42 8.20
N THR A 123 2.95 -10.99 9.28
CA THR A 123 3.32 -10.23 10.49
C THR A 123 4.42 -9.22 10.17
N GLN A 124 5.42 -9.61 9.38
CA GLN A 124 6.50 -8.72 8.97
C GLN A 124 5.97 -7.58 8.08
N ASN A 125 5.07 -7.86 7.15
CA ASN A 125 4.41 -6.86 6.32
C ASN A 125 3.56 -5.88 7.16
N ALA A 126 2.89 -6.38 8.21
CA ALA A 126 2.20 -5.52 9.18
C ALA A 126 3.19 -4.58 9.88
N ARG A 127 4.34 -5.10 10.33
CA ARG A 127 5.40 -4.32 10.99
C ARG A 127 6.01 -3.28 10.05
N VAL A 128 6.26 -3.63 8.79
CA VAL A 128 6.77 -2.69 7.79
C VAL A 128 5.76 -1.58 7.51
N LEU A 129 4.47 -1.91 7.39
CA LEU A 129 3.43 -0.89 7.25
C LEU A 129 3.37 0.02 8.48
N ALA A 130 3.41 -0.55 9.67
CA ALA A 130 3.42 0.18 10.93
C ALA A 130 4.59 1.18 11.01
N LYS A 131 5.78 0.71 10.64
CA LYS A 131 6.97 1.54 10.50
C LYS A 131 6.75 2.68 9.51
N ASP A 132 6.34 2.37 8.28
CA ASP A 132 6.23 3.37 7.21
C ASP A 132 5.22 4.47 7.57
N ILE A 133 4.15 4.11 8.28
CA ILE A 133 3.19 5.05 8.86
C ILE A 133 3.86 6.01 9.84
N LEU A 134 4.68 5.49 10.76
CA LEU A 134 5.36 6.29 11.77
C LEU A 134 6.46 7.16 11.16
N VAL A 135 7.22 6.64 10.20
CA VAL A 135 8.23 7.40 9.44
C VAL A 135 7.55 8.54 8.70
N GLN A 136 6.48 8.28 7.95
CA GLN A 136 5.74 9.33 7.24
C GLN A 136 5.17 10.36 8.22
N GLY A 137 4.63 9.90 9.36
CA GLY A 137 4.14 10.75 10.44
C GLY A 137 5.23 11.70 10.97
N ALA A 138 6.40 11.16 11.28
CA ALA A 138 7.54 11.92 11.77
C ALA A 138 8.11 12.86 10.70
N GLU A 139 8.26 12.42 9.45
CA GLU A 139 8.75 13.27 8.37
C GLU A 139 7.88 14.52 8.16
N ASN A 140 6.57 14.32 8.13
CA ASN A 140 5.62 15.42 7.96
C ASN A 140 5.59 16.33 9.21
N TYR A 141 5.75 15.77 10.41
CA TYR A 141 5.92 16.54 11.64
C TYR A 141 7.14 17.46 11.58
N PHE A 142 8.29 16.95 11.14
CA PHE A 142 9.51 17.76 11.04
C PHE A 142 9.48 18.79 9.90
N LYS A 143 8.68 18.55 8.85
CA LYS A 143 8.41 19.55 7.79
C LYS A 143 7.44 20.65 8.25
N THR A 144 6.66 20.40 9.31
CA THR A 144 5.70 21.34 9.86
C THR A 144 6.39 22.41 10.71
N THR A 145 5.90 23.65 10.63
CA THR A 145 6.42 24.76 11.43
C THR A 145 6.19 24.52 12.92
N GLU A 146 7.04 25.06 13.78
CA GLU A 146 6.93 24.84 15.23
C GLU A 146 5.57 25.27 15.80
N LYS A 147 4.98 26.33 15.25
CA LYS A 147 3.67 26.84 15.65
C LYS A 147 2.53 25.86 15.34
N ASP A 148 2.65 25.12 14.24
CA ASP A 148 1.58 24.24 13.74
C ASP A 148 1.74 22.78 14.18
N ARG A 149 2.85 22.44 14.84
CA ARG A 149 3.15 21.07 15.30
C ARG A 149 2.10 20.48 16.23
N GLY A 150 1.54 21.26 17.14
CA GLY A 150 0.47 20.80 18.03
C GLY A 150 -0.77 20.39 17.25
N LYS A 151 -1.20 21.23 16.31
CA LYS A 151 -2.33 20.91 15.41
C LYS A 151 -2.04 19.68 14.55
N TYR A 152 -0.82 19.55 14.04
CA TYR A 152 -0.43 18.37 13.28
C TYR A 152 -0.54 17.09 14.11
N ILE A 153 -0.09 17.12 15.38
CA ILE A 153 -0.22 15.99 16.31
C ILE A 153 -1.70 15.63 16.54
N ASP A 154 -2.56 16.62 16.74
CA ASP A 154 -4.01 16.42 16.89
C ASP A 154 -4.62 15.76 15.65
N ASP A 155 -4.39 16.34 14.48
CA ASP A 155 -4.93 15.85 13.21
C ASP A 155 -4.43 14.42 12.90
N TRP A 156 -3.14 14.15 13.18
CA TRP A 156 -2.54 12.83 13.00
C TRP A 156 -3.18 11.79 13.94
N MET A 157 -3.39 12.13 15.21
CA MET A 157 -4.05 11.22 16.17
C MET A 157 -5.49 10.94 15.77
N VAL A 158 -6.25 11.97 15.38
CA VAL A 158 -7.65 11.81 14.94
C VAL A 158 -7.74 10.85 13.75
N LYS A 159 -6.87 11.02 12.74
CA LYS A 159 -6.80 10.12 11.58
C LYS A 159 -6.63 8.66 12.02
N TRP A 160 -5.72 8.38 12.95
CA TRP A 160 -5.43 7.02 13.39
C TRP A 160 -6.50 6.43 14.29
N MET A 161 -7.13 7.23 15.15
CA MET A 161 -8.29 6.79 15.95
C MET A 161 -9.47 6.40 15.06
N ARG A 162 -9.81 7.23 14.07
CA ARG A 162 -10.86 6.92 13.08
C ARG A 162 -10.55 5.66 12.28
N THR A 163 -9.29 5.51 11.86
CA THR A 163 -8.83 4.31 11.15
C THR A 163 -8.97 3.06 12.04
N GLY A 164 -8.57 3.15 13.31
CA GLY A 164 -8.72 2.08 14.29
C GLY A 164 -10.17 1.68 14.54
N GLU A 165 -11.06 2.65 14.69
CA GLU A 165 -12.50 2.41 14.83
C GLU A 165 -13.10 1.73 13.61
N ARG A 166 -12.70 2.16 12.41
CA ARG A 166 -13.15 1.53 11.18
C ARG A 166 -12.68 0.09 11.09
N ILE A 167 -11.43 -0.20 11.47
CA ILE A 167 -10.92 -1.58 11.53
C ILE A 167 -11.73 -2.41 12.54
N ALA A 168 -11.95 -1.89 13.74
CA ALA A 168 -12.62 -2.62 14.81
C ALA A 168 -14.13 -2.83 14.55
N THR A 169 -14.82 -1.78 14.11
CA THR A 169 -16.30 -1.74 14.07
C THR A 169 -16.89 -1.71 12.66
N GLY A 170 -16.07 -1.45 11.64
CA GLY A 170 -16.49 -1.32 10.24
C GLY A 170 -16.97 0.06 9.84
N LYS A 171 -17.03 1.00 10.78
CA LYS A 171 -17.41 2.38 10.53
C LYS A 171 -16.57 3.32 11.38
N GLU A 172 -16.42 4.55 10.89
CA GLU A 172 -15.97 5.64 11.75
C GLU A 172 -17.10 5.95 12.74
N GLY A 173 -16.79 6.12 14.02
CA GLY A 173 -17.77 6.54 15.00
C GLY A 173 -18.20 7.99 14.79
N ASP A 174 -19.42 8.32 15.20
CA ASP A 174 -19.98 9.68 15.10
C ASP A 174 -19.38 10.66 16.14
N LYS A 175 -18.37 10.22 16.91
CA LYS A 175 -17.75 11.01 17.97
C LYS A 175 -17.00 12.21 17.36
N PRO A 176 -17.30 13.45 17.82
CA PRO A 176 -16.56 14.65 17.42
C PRO A 176 -15.06 14.57 17.73
N ASP A 177 -14.22 15.16 16.88
CA ASP A 177 -12.76 15.05 16.98
C ASP A 177 -12.19 15.70 18.26
N ASP A 178 -12.78 16.81 18.70
CA ASP A 178 -12.46 17.46 19.96
C ASP A 178 -12.75 16.56 21.17
N GLN A 179 -13.86 15.82 21.13
CA GLN A 179 -14.22 14.85 22.17
C GLN A 179 -13.26 13.64 22.17
N ARG A 180 -12.81 13.18 21.00
CA ARG A 180 -11.79 12.12 20.89
C ARG A 180 -10.47 12.55 21.53
N LEU A 181 -10.00 13.74 21.18
CA LEU A 181 -8.75 14.29 21.74
C LEU A 181 -8.87 14.56 23.24
N ALA A 182 -10.04 15.00 23.72
CA ALA A 182 -10.31 15.17 25.14
C ALA A 182 -10.31 13.83 25.90
N ASP A 183 -10.85 12.76 25.31
CA ASP A 183 -10.81 11.41 25.88
C ASP A 183 -9.36 10.93 26.04
N VAL A 184 -8.51 11.11 25.01
CA VAL A 184 -7.09 10.75 25.07
C VAL A 184 -6.35 11.55 26.14
N ASN A 185 -6.55 12.87 26.18
CA ASN A 185 -5.97 13.77 27.19
C ASN A 185 -6.40 13.42 28.62
N GLY A 186 -7.70 13.21 28.84
CA GLY A 186 -8.27 12.94 30.16
C GLY A 186 -8.01 11.52 30.68
N ARG A 187 -7.70 10.56 29.80
CA ARG A 187 -7.44 9.16 30.18
C ARG A 187 -5.95 8.86 30.32
N GLY A 188 -5.04 9.58 29.64
CA GLY A 188 -3.59 9.42 29.82
C GLY A 188 -3.12 9.50 31.29
N ALA A 189 -3.78 10.31 32.11
CA ALA A 189 -3.55 10.40 33.55
C ALA A 189 -4.10 9.20 34.36
N ARG A 190 -5.24 8.63 33.94
CA ARG A 190 -5.95 7.51 34.62
C ARG A 190 -5.50 6.12 34.17
N GLU A 191 -4.87 6.03 33.00
CA GLU A 191 -4.33 4.80 32.39
C GLU A 191 -2.99 4.41 33.05
N ARG A 192 -2.17 5.39 33.47
CA ARG A 192 -0.92 5.15 34.24
C ARG A 192 -1.16 4.33 35.51
N GLU A 193 -2.31 4.51 36.16
CA GLU A 193 -2.70 3.72 37.35
C GLU A 193 -3.17 2.30 37.02
N ARG A 194 -3.63 2.03 35.78
CA ARG A 194 -4.19 0.73 35.37
C ARG A 194 -3.27 -0.11 34.49
N ALA A 195 -2.09 0.41 34.13
CA ALA A 195 -1.09 -0.28 33.31
C ALA A 195 -0.54 -1.57 33.97
N GLY A 196 -0.73 -1.76 35.28
CA GLY A 196 -0.28 -2.95 36.01
C GLY A 196 -1.26 -4.14 36.03
N SER A 197 -2.50 -4.00 35.55
CA SER A 197 -3.57 -4.99 35.82
C SER A 197 -4.16 -5.70 34.60
N ARG A 198 -3.60 -5.55 33.40
CA ARG A 198 -4.03 -6.30 32.20
C ARG A 198 -2.84 -7.04 31.57
N SER A 199 -3.10 -8.25 31.08
CA SER A 199 -2.07 -9.19 30.64
C SER A 199 -1.21 -8.62 29.50
N ALA A 200 0.11 -8.79 29.56
CA ALA A 200 1.07 -8.31 28.57
C ALA A 200 0.90 -8.92 27.15
N ASN A 201 -0.01 -9.88 27.00
CA ASN A 201 -0.29 -10.61 25.76
C ASN A 201 -1.50 -10.10 24.97
N GLU A 202 -2.20 -9.06 25.46
CA GLU A 202 -3.35 -8.50 24.76
C GLU A 202 -2.90 -7.34 23.87
N MET A 203 -3.16 -7.42 22.56
CA MET A 203 -2.86 -6.32 21.63
C MET A 203 -3.64 -5.07 22.07
N PRO A 204 -2.98 -3.92 22.30
CA PRO A 204 -3.68 -2.68 22.57
C PRO A 204 -4.60 -2.32 21.40
N SER A 205 -5.75 -1.71 21.67
CA SER A 205 -6.62 -1.22 20.60
C SER A 205 -6.17 0.17 20.11
N LEU A 206 -6.41 0.46 18.83
CA LEU A 206 -6.29 1.81 18.27
C LEU A 206 -7.50 2.71 18.60
N THR A 207 -8.39 2.25 19.47
CA THR A 207 -9.56 3.01 19.93
C THR A 207 -9.18 3.94 21.08
N ASP A 208 -10.12 4.81 21.48
CA ASP A 208 -9.90 5.88 22.46
C ASP A 208 -9.19 5.45 23.76
N ASP A 209 -9.43 4.21 24.22
CA ASP A 209 -8.88 3.68 25.47
C ASP A 209 -7.46 3.10 25.32
N GLY A 210 -7.00 2.81 24.09
CA GLY A 210 -5.78 2.07 23.84
C GLY A 210 -4.73 2.80 23.02
N ALA A 211 -5.09 3.92 22.37
CA ALA A 211 -4.25 4.55 21.34
C ALA A 211 -2.82 4.90 21.81
N ILE A 212 -2.64 5.49 23.00
CA ILE A 212 -1.28 5.81 23.51
C ILE A 212 -0.47 4.54 23.82
N ARG A 213 -1.13 3.49 24.32
CA ARG A 213 -0.50 2.20 24.60
C ARG A 213 -0.16 1.46 23.31
N PHE A 214 -1.03 1.56 22.31
CA PHE A 214 -0.80 1.05 20.98
C PHE A 214 0.43 1.69 20.34
N LEU A 215 0.58 3.01 20.46
CA LEU A 215 1.76 3.71 19.99
C LEU A 215 3.04 3.27 20.71
N GLY A 216 2.97 3.04 22.04
CA GLY A 216 4.11 2.51 22.81
C GLY A 216 4.48 1.07 22.44
N PHE A 217 3.48 0.20 22.22
CA PHE A 217 3.69 -1.17 21.72
C PHE A 217 4.27 -1.17 20.30
N TRP A 218 3.82 -0.25 19.44
CA TRP A 218 4.35 -0.11 18.09
C TRP A 218 5.78 0.41 18.07
N GLU A 219 6.14 1.37 18.93
CA GLU A 219 7.51 1.88 19.05
C GLU A 219 8.50 0.73 19.33
N SER A 220 8.21 -0.15 20.30
CA SER A 220 9.12 -1.25 20.65
C SER A 220 9.29 -2.32 19.55
N ASP A 221 8.25 -2.57 18.75
CA ASP A 221 8.28 -3.59 17.70
C ASP A 221 8.83 -3.04 16.35
N VAL A 222 8.63 -1.75 16.09
CA VAL A 222 9.04 -1.05 14.85
C VAL A 222 10.53 -0.72 14.85
N GLU A 223 11.16 -0.61 16.01
CA GLU A 223 12.60 -0.36 16.15
C GLU A 223 13.45 -1.36 15.36
N GLN A 224 13.09 -2.65 15.34
CA GLN A 224 13.86 -3.68 14.61
C GLN A 224 13.84 -3.52 13.08
N ALA A 225 12.82 -2.86 12.53
CA ALA A 225 12.61 -2.73 11.08
C ALA A 225 13.09 -1.38 10.50
N SER A 226 13.61 -0.49 11.35
CA SER A 226 13.90 0.92 11.02
C SER A 226 15.41 1.20 10.94
N THR A 227 15.84 2.12 10.08
CA THR A 227 17.21 2.64 10.10
C THR A 227 17.44 3.53 11.34
N PRO A 228 18.69 3.73 11.81
CA PRO A 228 18.96 4.57 12.98
C PRO A 228 18.41 6.01 12.87
N LYS A 229 18.39 6.58 11.66
CA LYS A 229 17.82 7.90 11.40
C LYS A 229 16.31 7.89 11.58
N GLU A 230 15.63 6.92 10.99
CA GLU A 230 14.17 6.75 11.11
C GLU A 230 13.78 6.51 12.57
N GLN A 231 14.51 5.64 13.28
CA GLN A 231 14.32 5.39 14.72
C GLN A 231 14.36 6.70 15.51
N GLY A 232 15.41 7.52 15.31
CA GLY A 232 15.53 8.80 16.01
C GLY A 232 14.40 9.78 15.70
N GLN A 233 13.91 9.80 14.45
CA GLN A 233 12.78 10.64 14.04
C GLN A 233 11.47 10.16 14.66
N ILE A 234 11.22 8.85 14.65
CA ILE A 234 10.03 8.21 15.25
C ILE A 234 10.00 8.47 16.76
N VAL A 235 11.09 8.17 17.47
CA VAL A 235 11.18 8.33 18.94
C VAL A 235 10.91 9.78 19.35
N ARG A 236 11.49 10.75 18.62
CA ARG A 236 11.27 12.16 18.91
C ARG A 236 9.83 12.59 18.62
N PHE A 237 9.27 12.19 17.48
CA PHE A 237 7.88 12.48 17.13
C PHE A 237 6.91 11.89 18.16
N LEU A 238 7.04 10.60 18.49
CA LEU A 238 6.19 9.94 19.50
C LEU A 238 6.41 10.51 20.90
N GLY A 239 7.63 10.96 21.22
CA GLY A 239 7.92 11.72 22.43
C GLY A 239 7.10 13.02 22.51
N ASP A 240 7.05 13.78 21.43
CA ASP A 240 6.26 15.02 21.35
C ASP A 240 4.75 14.74 21.37
N VAL A 241 4.27 13.67 20.70
CA VAL A 241 2.86 13.21 20.80
C VAL A 241 2.51 12.88 22.25
N ARG A 242 3.35 12.10 22.94
CA ARG A 242 3.13 11.76 24.36
C ARG A 242 3.14 13.00 25.25
N LYS A 243 4.02 13.96 25.01
CA LYS A 243 4.06 15.22 25.77
C LYS A 243 2.80 16.06 25.54
N HIS A 244 2.32 16.11 24.30
CA HIS A 244 1.13 16.86 23.91
C HIS A 244 -0.13 16.33 24.62
N PHE A 245 -0.29 15.01 24.73
CA PHE A 245 -1.47 14.40 25.37
C PHE A 245 -1.31 13.99 26.84
N GLY A 246 -0.08 13.79 27.29
CA GLY A 246 0.21 13.17 28.58
C GLY A 246 0.32 14.14 29.75
N GLY A 247 0.29 15.46 29.48
CA GLY A 247 0.67 16.50 30.42
C GLY A 247 2.17 16.37 30.79
N GLY A 248 2.94 17.40 30.48
CA GLY A 248 4.35 17.47 30.90
C GLY A 248 4.52 17.40 32.41
#